data_AF-A0A8H4SJS6-F1
#
_entry.id   AF-A0A8H4SJS6-F1
#
_cell.length_a   1.000
_cell.length_b   1.000
_cell.length_c   1.000
_cell.angle_alpha   90.00
_cell.angle_beta   90.00
_cell.angle_gamma   90.00
#
_symmetry.space_group_name_H-M   'P 1'
#
loop_
_entity.id
_entity.type
_entity.pdbx_description
1 polymer ?
#
loop_
_entity_poly.entity_id
_entity_poly.type
_entity_poly.pdbx_seq_one_letter_code
_entity_poly.pdbx_strand_id
1 'polypeptide(L)'
;MPAINCLIDFGADINLLLRCGEYGSALAVAAASSWANLRLFEYLVDCGADVNLTLEGGKYGNALVAAAASSWESLDIVKYLVDLGAEINLPLNRGEFGSPLAAATDFGN
;
A
#
# COMPACT_ATOMS: atom_id res chain seq x y z
N MET A 1 5.08 -17.63 -1.47
CA MET A 1 5.92 -16.72 -0.68
C MET A 1 6.17 -17.34 0.69
N PRO A 2 7.21 -18.17 0.88
CA PRO A 2 7.30 -19.06 2.05
C PRO A 2 7.39 -18.33 3.38
N ALA A 3 8.16 -17.24 3.44
CA ALA A 3 8.32 -16.43 4.65
C ALA A 3 7.00 -15.72 5.04
N ILE A 4 6.24 -15.23 4.06
CA ILE A 4 4.98 -14.51 4.30
C ILE A 4 3.93 -15.46 4.86
N ASN A 5 3.73 -16.61 4.20
CA ASN A 5 2.79 -17.63 4.68
C ASN A 5 3.17 -18.10 6.09
N CYS A 6 4.46 -18.38 6.33
CA CYS A 6 4.95 -18.77 7.64
C CYS A 6 4.59 -17.75 8.73
N LEU A 7 4.78 -16.45 8.47
CA LEU A 7 4.43 -15.40 9.42
C LEU A 7 2.92 -15.31 9.67
N ILE A 8 2.10 -15.38 8.61
CA ILE A 8 0.63 -15.37 8.73
C ILE A 8 0.14 -16.61 9.50
N ASP A 9 0.70 -17.78 9.24
CA ASP A 9 0.39 -19.04 9.95
C ASP A 9 0.78 -18.96 11.44
N PHE A 10 1.82 -18.20 11.78
CA PHE A 10 2.19 -17.88 13.16
C PHE A 10 1.39 -16.72 13.78
N GLY A 11 0.35 -16.23 13.10
CA GLY A 11 -0.55 -15.20 13.62
C GLY A 11 -0.07 -13.77 13.42
N ALA A 12 0.81 -13.51 12.43
CA ALA A 12 1.11 -12.15 12.04
C ALA A 12 -0.15 -11.43 11.55
N ASP A 13 -0.41 -10.25 12.10
CA ASP A 13 -1.54 -9.42 11.71
C ASP A 13 -1.27 -8.75 10.37
N ILE A 14 -2.10 -9.06 9.37
CA ILE A 14 -2.03 -8.54 8.00
C ILE A 14 -2.21 -7.02 7.94
N ASN A 15 -2.98 -6.46 8.89
CA ASN A 15 -3.34 -5.05 8.97
C ASN A 15 -2.56 -4.32 10.08
N LEU A 16 -1.44 -4.89 10.53
CA LEU A 16 -0.62 -4.28 11.56
C LEU A 16 -0.14 -2.88 11.14
N LEU A 17 -0.48 -1.90 11.97
CA LEU A 17 -0.05 -0.51 11.82
C LEU A 17 1.32 -0.31 12.48
N LEU A 18 2.31 0.07 11.67
CA LEU A 18 3.65 0.35 12.13
C LEU A 18 3.87 1.86 12.28
N ARG A 19 4.42 2.26 13.42
CA ARG A 19 4.83 3.64 13.70
C ARG A 19 6.26 3.96 13.21
N CYS A 20 6.98 2.95 12.74
CA CYS A 20 8.34 3.06 12.22
C CYS A 20 8.47 2.30 10.89
N GLY A 21 9.56 2.56 10.16
CA GLY A 21 9.75 2.07 8.80
C GLY A 21 9.10 2.98 7.75
N GLU A 22 9.47 2.79 6.49
CA GLU A 22 9.07 3.70 5.41
C GLU A 22 7.61 3.54 4.96
N TYR A 23 7.04 2.33 5.12
CA TYR A 23 5.77 1.97 4.49
C TYR A 23 4.58 1.88 5.45
N GLY A 24 4.79 1.70 6.75
CA GLY A 24 3.71 1.68 7.75
C GLY A 24 2.78 0.46 7.77
N SER A 25 2.69 -0.34 6.70
CA SER A 25 1.94 -1.60 6.63
C SER A 25 2.50 -2.56 5.57
N ALA A 26 2.14 -3.85 5.64
CA ALA A 26 2.50 -4.83 4.63
C ALA A 26 1.91 -4.51 3.25
N LEU A 27 0.65 -4.05 3.21
CA LEU A 27 -0.04 -3.72 1.96
C LEU A 27 0.63 -2.52 1.26
N ALA A 28 1.05 -1.50 2.01
CA ALA A 28 1.76 -0.35 1.45
C ALA A 28 3.15 -0.72 0.87
N VAL A 29 3.86 -1.68 1.46
CA VAL A 29 5.11 -2.22 0.89
C VAL A 29 4.85 -2.89 -0.46
N ALA A 30 3.82 -3.73 -0.52
CA ALA A 30 3.46 -4.43 -1.74
C ALA A 30 3.00 -3.43 -2.82
N ALA A 31 2.26 -2.39 -2.44
CA ALA A 31 1.76 -1.37 -3.33
C ALA A 31 2.86 -0.50 -3.96
N ALA A 32 3.92 -0.20 -3.21
CA ALA A 32 5.05 0.58 -3.69
C ALA A 32 6.06 -0.20 -4.55
N SER A 33 5.96 -1.53 -4.57
CA SER A 33 6.87 -2.37 -5.37
C SER A 33 6.48 -2.39 -6.86
N SER A 34 7.46 -2.64 -7.73
CA SER A 34 7.23 -2.83 -9.17
C SER A 34 6.38 -4.07 -9.47
N TRP A 35 5.93 -4.22 -10.73
CA TRP A 35 5.04 -5.30 -11.24
C TRP A 35 5.34 -6.71 -10.72
N ALA A 36 6.59 -7.02 -10.41
CA ALA A 36 7.01 -8.31 -9.85
C ALA A 36 6.25 -8.69 -8.55
N ASN A 37 5.65 -7.70 -7.87
CA ASN A 37 4.89 -7.88 -6.62
C ASN A 37 3.37 -7.70 -6.76
N LEU A 38 2.79 -7.65 -7.98
CA LEU A 38 1.32 -7.67 -8.12
C LEU A 38 0.72 -8.92 -7.47
N ARG A 39 1.34 -10.09 -7.66
CA ARG A 39 0.93 -11.34 -6.99
C ARG A 39 1.02 -11.25 -5.47
N LEU A 40 1.97 -10.48 -4.93
CA LEU A 40 2.07 -10.27 -3.50
C LEU A 40 0.93 -9.38 -3.02
N PHE A 41 0.68 -8.29 -3.74
CA PHE A 41 -0.42 -7.38 -3.46
C PHE A 41 -1.76 -8.13 -3.44
N GLU A 42 -2.08 -8.88 -4.50
CA GLU A 42 -3.27 -9.74 -4.59
C GLU A 42 -3.36 -10.71 -3.42
N TYR A 43 -2.26 -11.42 -3.11
CA TYR A 43 -2.23 -12.37 -2.01
C TYR A 43 -2.53 -11.74 -0.64
N LEU A 44 -1.99 -10.54 -0.36
CA LEU A 44 -2.27 -9.84 0.90
C LEU A 44 -3.75 -9.41 0.98
N VAL A 45 -4.32 -8.94 -0.12
CA VAL A 45 -5.76 -8.59 -0.21
C VAL A 45 -6.63 -9.84 0.00
N ASP A 46 -6.30 -10.97 -0.63
CA ASP A 46 -7.01 -12.24 -0.44
C ASP A 46 -6.92 -12.74 1.02
N CYS A 47 -5.83 -12.39 1.71
CA CYS A 47 -5.65 -12.65 3.14
C CYS A 47 -6.37 -11.63 4.06
N GLY A 48 -7.15 -10.70 3.49
CA GLY A 48 -7.95 -9.74 4.24
C GLY A 48 -7.25 -8.41 4.57
N ALA A 49 -6.22 -8.04 3.80
CA ALA A 49 -5.63 -6.71 3.94
C ALA A 49 -6.65 -5.61 3.62
N ASP A 50 -6.75 -4.63 4.51
CA ASP A 50 -7.62 -3.48 4.35
C ASP A 50 -7.03 -2.48 3.36
N VAL A 51 -7.68 -2.36 2.21
CA VAL A 51 -7.28 -1.49 1.10
C VAL A 51 -7.33 -0.01 1.49
N ASN A 52 -8.21 0.38 2.41
CA ASN A 52 -8.41 1.75 2.87
C ASN A 52 -7.70 2.05 4.20
N LEU A 53 -6.79 1.17 4.63
CA LEU A 53 -6.06 1.33 5.88
C LEU A 53 -5.25 2.64 5.90
N THR A 54 -5.58 3.52 6.85
CA THR A 54 -4.81 4.73 7.12
C THR A 54 -3.65 4.44 8.06
N LEU A 55 -2.47 4.88 7.67
CA LEU A 55 -1.22 4.59 8.36
C LEU A 55 -0.87 5.70 9.36
N GLU A 56 -0.50 5.30 10.58
CA GLU A 56 -0.01 6.25 11.59
C GLU A 56 1.45 6.66 11.38
N GLY A 57 2.21 5.85 10.63
CA GLY A 57 3.64 6.04 10.33
C GLY A 57 3.98 5.65 8.89
N GLY A 58 5.21 5.94 8.49
CA GLY A 58 5.67 5.81 7.10
C GLY A 58 5.40 7.06 6.26
N LYS A 59 5.95 7.06 5.04
CA LYS A 59 5.96 8.22 4.13
C LYS A 59 4.63 8.41 3.39
N TYR A 60 3.84 7.36 3.23
CA TYR A 60 2.76 7.34 2.24
C TYR A 60 1.35 7.54 2.84
N GLY A 61 1.12 7.23 4.12
CA GLY A 61 -0.19 7.44 4.75
C GLY A 61 -1.29 6.43 4.38
N ASN A 62 -1.25 5.80 3.19
CA ASN A 62 -1.99 4.58 2.85
C ASN A 62 -1.34 3.83 1.66
N ALA A 63 -1.89 2.67 1.29
CA ALA A 63 -1.37 1.86 0.18
C ALA A 63 -1.53 2.53 -1.20
N LEU A 64 -2.60 3.30 -1.41
CA LEU A 64 -2.87 3.99 -2.68
C LEU A 64 -1.86 5.11 -2.96
N VAL A 65 -1.50 5.89 -1.93
CA VAL A 65 -0.43 6.87 -2.04
C VAL A 65 0.91 6.18 -2.27
N ALA A 66 1.16 5.03 -1.64
CA ALA A 66 2.40 4.28 -1.83
C ALA A 66 2.54 3.79 -3.28
N ALA A 67 1.45 3.32 -3.90
CA ALA A 67 1.41 2.96 -5.31
C ALA A 67 1.61 4.18 -6.23
N ALA A 68 0.95 5.30 -5.93
CA ALA A 68 1.07 6.53 -6.71
C ALA A 68 2.47 7.17 -6.63
N ALA A 69 3.17 6.99 -5.51
CA ALA A 69 4.54 7.45 -5.28
C ALA A 69 5.62 6.52 -5.86
N SER A 70 5.24 5.46 -6.57
CA SER A 70 6.17 4.51 -7.18
C SER A 70 6.49 4.88 -8.64
N SER A 71 7.18 4.01 -9.39
CA SER A 71 7.49 4.28 -10.80
C SER A 71 6.22 4.22 -11.68
N TRP A 72 6.32 4.68 -12.94
CA TRP A 72 5.24 4.55 -13.95
C TRP A 72 4.69 3.12 -14.10
N GLU A 73 5.46 2.14 -13.65
CA GLU A 73 5.10 0.73 -13.67
C GLU A 73 4.02 0.34 -12.64
N SER A 74 3.71 1.22 -11.68
CA SER A 74 2.71 0.95 -10.65
C SER A 74 1.29 1.38 -11.03
N LEU A 75 1.05 1.81 -12.27
CA LEU A 75 -0.28 2.18 -12.75
C LEU A 75 -1.29 1.03 -12.61
N ASP A 76 -0.86 -0.22 -12.83
CA ASP A 76 -1.72 -1.39 -12.65
C ASP A 76 -2.13 -1.59 -11.19
N ILE A 77 -1.22 -1.35 -10.25
CA ILE A 77 -1.52 -1.43 -8.82
C ILE A 77 -2.49 -0.31 -8.42
N VAL A 78 -2.29 0.92 -8.92
CA VAL A 78 -3.21 2.04 -8.68
C VAL A 78 -4.61 1.71 -9.20
N LYS A 79 -4.74 1.22 -10.43
CA LYS A 79 -6.04 0.81 -11.00
C LYS A 79 -6.67 -0.32 -10.19
N TYR A 80 -5.88 -1.34 -9.86
CA TYR A 80 -6.36 -2.48 -9.10
C TYR A 80 -6.86 -2.09 -7.70
N LEU A 81 -6.14 -1.22 -6.99
CA LEU A 81 -6.58 -0.64 -5.73
C LEU A 81 -7.93 0.07 -5.88
N VAL A 82 -8.09 0.90 -6.92
CA VAL A 82 -9.36 1.60 -7.19
C VAL A 82 -10.49 0.62 -7.51
N ASP A 83 -10.21 -0.43 -8.29
CA ASP A 83 -11.18 -1.48 -8.62
C ASP A 83 -11.62 -2.28 -7.37
N LEU A 84 -10.72 -2.45 -6.40
CA LEU A 84 -11.00 -3.02 -5.09
C LEU A 84 -11.75 -2.08 -4.14
N GLY A 85 -12.03 -0.84 -4.55
CA GLY A 85 -12.75 0.15 -3.75
C GLY A 85 -11.86 1.04 -2.89
N ALA A 86 -10.59 1.22 -3.26
CA ALA A 86 -9.74 2.22 -2.62
C ALA A 86 -10.34 3.63 -2.76
N GLU A 87 -10.51 4.31 -1.64
CA GLU A 87 -11.00 5.68 -1.59
C GLU A 87 -9.91 6.65 -2.04
N ILE A 88 -10.03 7.14 -3.27
CA ILE A 88 -9.04 8.05 -3.89
C ILE A 88 -8.83 9.34 -3.07
N ASN A 89 -9.90 9.84 -2.45
CA ASN A 89 -9.90 11.11 -1.70
C ASN A 89 -9.98 10.90 -0.18
N LEU A 90 -9.52 9.75 0.31
CA LEU A 90 -9.54 9.46 1.74
C LEU A 90 -8.69 10.51 2.50
N PRO A 91 -9.20 11.12 3.58
CA PRO A 91 -8.47 12.16 4.30
C PRO A 91 -7.27 11.57 5.05
N LEU A 92 -6.06 11.91 4.61
CA LEU A 92 -4.81 11.47 5.23
C LEU A 92 -4.28 12.53 6.19
N ASN A 93 -4.16 12.17 7.47
CA ASN A 93 -3.62 13.03 8.53
C ASN A 93 -2.11 12.82 8.77
N ARG A 94 -1.50 11.93 7.97
CA ARG A 94 -0.11 11.44 8.06
C ARG A 94 0.40 11.11 6.65
N GLY A 95 1.72 10.97 6.52
CA GLY A 95 2.40 10.83 5.24
C GLY A 95 2.77 12.18 4.63
N GLU A 96 3.67 12.16 3.66
CA GLU A 96 4.30 13.34 3.05
C GLU A 96 3.41 13.99 1.97
N PHE A 97 2.53 13.20 1.33
CA PHE A 97 1.83 13.64 0.12
C PHE A 97 0.35 14.04 0.36
N GLY A 98 -0.29 13.60 1.43
CA GLY A 98 -1.68 13.96 1.78
C GLY A 98 -2.77 13.47 0.82
N SER A 99 -2.44 13.06 -0.41
CA SER A 99 -3.33 12.42 -1.38
C SER A 99 -2.54 11.63 -2.44
N PRO A 100 -3.15 10.64 -3.11
CA PRO A 100 -2.49 9.91 -4.20
C PRO A 100 -2.10 10.81 -5.36
N LEU A 101 -2.93 11.80 -5.70
CA LEU A 101 -2.66 12.72 -6.81
C LEU A 101 -1.46 13.63 -6.52
N ALA A 102 -1.31 14.11 -5.29
CA ALA A 102 -0.16 14.90 -4.88
C ALA A 102 1.15 14.09 -4.97
N ALA A 103 1.11 12.81 -4.58
CA ALA A 103 2.25 11.91 -4.75
C ALA A 103 2.61 11.73 -6.23
N ALA A 104 1.64 11.37 -7.08
CA ALA A 104 1.88 11.19 -8.51
C ALA A 104 2.48 12.45 -9.17
N THR A 105 1.99 13.62 -8.76
CA THR A 105 2.49 14.92 -9.24
C THR A 105 3.95 15.17 -8.82
N ASP A 106 4.35 14.80 -7.60
CA ASP A 106 5.72 14.98 -7.10
C ASP A 106 6.72 14.07 -7.82
N PHE A 107 6.31 12.83 -8.14
CA PHE A 107 7.13 11.87 -8.88
C PHE A 107 7.04 12.01 -10.41
N GLY A 108 6.14 12.85 -10.92
CA GLY A 108 5.97 13.12 -12.35
C GLY A 108 5.42 11.92 -13.14
N ASN A 109 4.55 11.12 -12.51
CA ASN A 109 3.93 9.94 -13.11
C ASN A 109 2.42 10.07 -13.38
#